data_AF-A0A9N9BVZ0-F1
#
_entry.id   AF-A0A9N9BVZ0-F1
#
_cell.length_a   1.000
_cell.length_b   1.000
_cell.length_c   1.000
_cell.angle_alpha   90.00
_cell.angle_beta   90.00
_cell.angle_gamma   90.00
#
_symmetry.space_group_name_H-M   'P 1'
#
loop_
_entity.id
_entity.type
_entity.pdbx_description
1 polymer ?
#
loop_
_entity_poly.entity_id
_entity_poly.type
_entity_poly.pdbx_seq_one_letter_code
_entity_poly.pdbx_strand_id
1 'polypeptide(L)'
;MAENKAYENFSDPPKQLITSENQNSFDIYCPDSSCKGLILRANHGILVERPKEKLRIPDEQAYADLKTNGFNIKNDTSSSQLQGFWQLTDMMAFENIGFSKTIIETGIKYLCCAYCNAGPLGYHDTTANEKEYLIAINRARKLKQGQIQVRESL
;
A
#
# COMPACT_ATOMS: atom_id res chain seq x y z
N MET A 1 -19.34 11.86 8.92
CA MET A 1 -18.32 10.85 9.28
C MET A 1 -18.09 10.00 8.05
N ALA A 2 -17.01 10.21 7.29
CA ALA A 2 -16.71 9.35 6.14
C ALA A 2 -15.97 8.11 6.67
N GLU A 3 -16.59 6.94 6.55
CA GLU A 3 -16.00 5.68 6.98
C GLU A 3 -14.73 5.40 6.17
N ASN A 4 -13.59 5.27 6.88
CA ASN A 4 -12.35 4.71 6.35
C ASN A 4 -12.49 3.20 6.14
N LYS A 5 -13.36 2.75 5.23
CA LYS A 5 -13.50 1.33 4.91
C LYS A 5 -12.36 0.86 4.00
N ALA A 6 -11.69 -0.21 4.41
CA ALA A 6 -10.81 -0.98 3.56
C ALA A 6 -11.63 -1.61 2.41
N TYR A 7 -11.05 -1.69 1.22
CA TYR A 7 -11.72 -2.10 -0.01
C TYR A 7 -11.81 -3.64 -0.13
N GLU A 8 -12.96 -4.18 -0.52
CA GLU A 8 -13.21 -5.63 -0.51
C GLU A 8 -13.39 -6.29 -1.91
N ASN A 9 -13.75 -5.57 -3.00
CA ASN A 9 -14.03 -6.23 -4.30
C ASN A 9 -13.94 -5.38 -5.59
N PHE A 10 -13.52 -6.03 -6.70
CA PHE A 10 -12.98 -5.48 -7.97
C PHE A 10 -13.94 -5.35 -9.16
N SER A 11 -15.25 -5.51 -8.99
CA SER A 11 -16.19 -5.69 -10.12
C SER A 11 -16.36 -4.49 -11.07
N ASP A 12 -15.88 -3.32 -10.64
CA ASP A 12 -15.69 -2.08 -11.41
C ASP A 12 -14.72 -1.25 -10.58
N PRO A 13 -13.45 -1.00 -10.96
CA PRO A 13 -12.62 -0.06 -10.22
C PRO A 13 -13.36 1.27 -10.31
N PRO A 14 -14.01 1.75 -9.21
CA PRO A 14 -14.98 2.82 -9.33
C PRO A 14 -14.31 3.96 -10.07
N LYS A 15 -14.92 4.51 -11.12
CA LYS A 15 -14.42 5.72 -11.83
C LYS A 15 -13.99 6.85 -10.88
N GLN A 16 -14.43 6.78 -9.63
CA GLN A 16 -14.09 7.65 -8.52
C GLN A 16 -12.71 7.41 -7.90
N LEU A 17 -12.00 6.33 -8.26
CA LEU A 17 -10.69 5.99 -7.73
C LEU A 17 -9.56 6.41 -8.64
N ILE A 18 -9.79 6.38 -9.95
CA ILE A 18 -8.78 6.65 -10.95
C ILE A 18 -9.09 7.93 -11.73
N THR A 19 -8.05 8.61 -12.20
CA THR A 19 -8.16 9.66 -13.21
C THR A 19 -8.46 9.06 -14.58
N SER A 20 -8.67 9.90 -15.59
CA SER A 20 -8.73 9.48 -17.00
C SER A 20 -7.45 8.79 -17.48
N GLU A 21 -6.33 8.97 -16.77
CA GLU A 21 -5.02 8.37 -17.07
C GLU A 21 -4.75 7.08 -16.27
N ASN A 22 -5.79 6.51 -15.62
CA ASN A 22 -5.68 5.32 -14.77
C ASN A 22 -4.78 5.49 -13.53
N GLN A 23 -4.57 6.74 -13.08
CA GLN A 23 -3.80 7.05 -11.88
C GLN A 23 -4.69 7.21 -10.65
N ASN A 24 -4.16 7.04 -9.44
CA ASN A 24 -4.90 7.32 -8.21
C ASN A 24 -5.39 8.79 -8.14
N SER A 25 -6.71 9.00 -8.09
CA SER A 25 -7.32 10.35 -8.03
C SER A 25 -7.28 11.02 -6.65
N PHE A 26 -6.56 10.47 -5.68
CA PHE A 26 -6.51 10.91 -4.29
C PHE A 26 -5.16 10.60 -3.63
N ASP A 27 -4.86 11.32 -2.56
CA ASP A 27 -3.69 11.03 -1.72
C ASP A 27 -3.90 9.73 -0.94
N ILE A 28 -2.85 8.90 -0.88
CA ILE A 28 -2.81 7.60 -0.21
C ILE A 28 -2.04 7.72 1.10
N TYR A 29 -2.66 7.30 2.18
CA TYR A 29 -2.12 7.38 3.54
C TYR A 29 -1.96 6.01 4.17
N CYS A 30 -1.18 5.97 5.25
CA CYS A 30 -1.05 4.84 6.14
C CYS A 30 -2.43 4.27 6.54
N PRO A 31 -2.60 2.94 6.61
CA PRO A 31 -3.87 2.33 7.00
C PRO A 31 -4.26 2.62 8.46
N ASP A 32 -3.29 2.77 9.37
CA ASP A 32 -3.55 2.98 10.80
C ASP A 32 -4.17 4.36 11.05
N SER A 33 -5.43 4.42 11.49
CA SER A 33 -6.21 5.65 11.72
C SER A 33 -5.55 6.67 12.64
N SER A 34 -4.68 6.21 13.55
CA SER A 34 -3.90 7.09 14.43
C SER A 34 -2.66 7.68 13.74
N CYS A 35 -2.20 7.07 12.64
CA CYS A 35 -1.08 7.52 11.84
C CYS A 35 -1.54 8.40 10.67
N LYS A 36 -0.81 9.51 10.46
CA LYS A 36 -1.04 10.47 9.37
C LYS A 36 -0.04 10.34 8.23
N GLY A 37 0.70 9.22 8.17
CA GLY A 37 1.75 9.03 7.19
C GLY A 37 1.22 9.08 5.76
N LEU A 38 1.61 10.10 5.01
CA LEU A 38 1.34 10.17 3.58
C LEU A 38 2.30 9.24 2.84
N ILE A 39 1.74 8.33 2.04
CA ILE A 39 2.50 7.32 1.31
C ILE A 39 2.72 7.73 -0.13
N LEU A 40 1.65 8.18 -0.81
CA LEU A 40 1.68 8.54 -2.23
C LEU A 40 0.70 9.67 -2.51
N ARG A 41 1.13 10.68 -3.27
CA ARG A 41 0.26 11.77 -3.73
C ARG A 41 -0.71 11.30 -4.80
N ALA A 42 -1.81 12.01 -4.98
CA ALA A 42 -2.68 11.85 -6.15
C ALA A 42 -1.86 11.90 -7.46
N ASN A 43 -2.30 11.16 -8.46
CA ASN A 43 -1.78 11.13 -9.84
C ASN A 43 -0.39 10.49 -10.02
N HIS A 44 0.09 9.69 -9.06
CA HIS A 44 1.45 9.10 -9.12
C HIS A 44 1.46 7.57 -9.27
N GLY A 45 0.41 6.88 -8.81
CA GLY A 45 0.30 5.42 -8.88
C GLY A 45 -0.68 5.00 -9.96
N ILE A 46 -0.28 4.09 -10.83
CA ILE A 46 -1.15 3.49 -11.86
C ILE A 46 -1.89 2.30 -11.25
N LEU A 47 -3.20 2.21 -11.47
CA LEU A 47 -3.96 1.05 -11.01
C LEU A 47 -3.64 -0.16 -11.87
N VAL A 48 -3.16 -1.23 -11.23
CA VAL A 48 -2.95 -2.53 -11.87
C VAL A 48 -3.52 -3.66 -11.03
N GLU A 49 -3.80 -4.79 -11.67
CA GLU A 49 -4.11 -6.04 -10.98
C GLU A 49 -2.87 -6.94 -10.96
N ARG A 50 -2.59 -7.54 -9.79
CA ARG A 50 -1.51 -8.53 -9.63
C ARG A 50 -1.96 -9.66 -8.71
N PRO A 51 -1.30 -10.83 -8.79
CA PRO A 51 -1.46 -11.89 -7.81
C PRO A 51 -1.02 -11.42 -6.42
N LYS A 52 -1.81 -11.74 -5.38
CA LYS A 52 -1.55 -11.26 -4.02
C LYS A 52 -0.56 -12.13 -3.24
N GLU A 53 -0.11 -13.25 -3.79
CA GLU A 53 0.73 -14.23 -3.13
C GLU A 53 2.02 -13.59 -2.60
N LYS A 54 2.59 -12.63 -3.35
CA LYS A 54 3.79 -11.88 -2.96
C LYS A 54 3.58 -10.91 -1.79
N LEU A 55 2.34 -10.62 -1.38
CA LEU A 55 2.06 -9.91 -0.12
C LEU A 55 2.04 -10.82 1.09
N ARG A 56 1.93 -12.14 0.89
CA ARG A 56 2.02 -13.11 1.97
C ARG A 56 3.49 -13.27 2.33
N ILE A 57 3.76 -13.33 3.62
CA ILE A 57 5.11 -13.60 4.13
C ILE A 57 5.34 -15.11 3.97
N PRO A 58 6.45 -15.55 3.35
CA PRO A 58 6.59 -16.92 2.86
C PRO A 58 6.67 -17.96 3.98
N ASP A 59 7.30 -17.63 5.10
CA ASP A 59 7.55 -18.55 6.21
C ASP A 59 7.68 -17.82 7.56
N GLU A 60 7.79 -18.61 8.63
CA GLU A 60 7.92 -18.11 10.00
C GLU A 60 9.22 -17.33 10.25
N GLN A 61 10.31 -17.68 9.56
CA GLN A 61 11.58 -16.99 9.72
C GLN A 61 11.51 -15.58 9.13
N ALA A 62 10.99 -15.44 7.91
CA ALA A 62 10.75 -14.15 7.27
C ALA A 62 9.78 -13.29 8.10
N TYR A 63 8.76 -13.90 8.71
CA TYR A 63 7.84 -13.21 9.61
C TYR A 63 8.56 -12.69 10.86
N ALA A 64 9.36 -13.54 11.52
CA ALA A 64 10.13 -13.18 12.70
C ALA A 64 11.16 -12.07 12.40
N ASP A 65 11.83 -12.14 11.25
CA ASP A 65 12.78 -11.13 10.80
C ASP A 65 12.10 -9.78 10.58
N LEU A 66 10.95 -9.75 9.91
CA LEU A 66 10.18 -8.53 9.71
C LEU A 66 9.73 -7.93 11.06
N LYS A 67 9.23 -8.75 11.99
CA LYS A 67 8.86 -8.31 13.35
C LYS A 67 10.04 -7.74 14.11
N THR A 68 11.20 -8.41 14.07
CA THR A 68 12.42 -7.98 14.77
C THR A 68 12.95 -6.67 14.20
N ASN A 69 12.78 -6.44 12.89
CA ASN A 69 13.08 -5.17 12.23
C ASN A 69 11.95 -4.11 12.38
N GLY A 70 11.00 -4.33 13.29
CA GLY A 70 10.01 -3.34 13.71
C GLY A 70 8.74 -3.27 12.87
N PHE A 71 8.53 -4.18 11.90
CA PHE A 71 7.28 -4.19 11.14
C PHE A 71 6.09 -4.54 12.05
N ASN A 72 5.04 -3.72 12.00
CA ASN A 72 3.74 -4.04 12.57
C ASN A 72 2.91 -4.79 11.52
N ILE A 73 3.12 -6.10 11.46
CA ILE A 73 2.60 -6.99 10.42
C ILE A 73 1.08 -7.15 10.55
N LYS A 74 0.37 -6.86 9.45
CA LYS A 74 -1.06 -7.15 9.27
C LYS A 74 -1.23 -8.19 8.18
N ASN A 75 -1.76 -9.34 8.56
CA ASN A 75 -2.06 -10.41 7.61
C ASN A 75 -3.38 -10.12 6.88
N ASP A 76 -3.40 -10.40 5.59
CA ASP A 76 -4.63 -10.38 4.80
C ASP A 76 -5.24 -11.78 4.83
N THR A 77 -6.47 -11.86 5.34
CA THR A 77 -7.23 -13.10 5.47
C THR A 77 -8.16 -13.37 4.29
N SER A 78 -8.17 -12.50 3.27
CA SER A 78 -9.01 -12.70 2.09
C SER A 78 -8.63 -14.00 1.35
N SER A 79 -9.58 -14.58 0.62
CA SER A 79 -9.37 -15.80 -0.19
C SER A 79 -9.06 -15.50 -1.67
N SER A 80 -9.27 -14.27 -2.14
CA SER A 80 -9.07 -13.87 -3.56
C SER A 80 -7.63 -14.09 -4.04
N GLN A 81 -7.38 -14.61 -5.24
CA GLN A 81 -6.00 -14.79 -5.73
C GLN A 81 -5.39 -13.48 -6.25
N LEU A 82 -6.22 -12.61 -6.82
CA LEU A 82 -5.82 -11.32 -7.37
C LEU A 82 -6.25 -10.17 -6.45
N GLN A 83 -5.51 -9.07 -6.52
CA GLN A 83 -5.95 -7.79 -5.98
C GLN A 83 -5.35 -6.60 -6.73
N GLY A 84 -5.81 -5.41 -6.34
CA GLY A 84 -5.39 -4.14 -6.87
C GLY A 84 -4.14 -3.59 -6.23
N PHE A 85 -3.33 -2.95 -7.05
CA PHE A 85 -2.15 -2.24 -6.60
C PHE A 85 -2.04 -0.89 -7.28
N TRP A 86 -1.53 0.08 -6.51
CA TRP A 86 -0.92 1.27 -7.08
C TRP A 86 0.51 0.92 -7.46
N GLN A 87 0.76 0.84 -8.76
CA GLN A 87 2.08 0.61 -9.33
C GLN A 87 2.82 1.93 -9.48
N LEU A 88 4.07 1.93 -9.06
CA LEU A 88 5.05 2.97 -9.33
C LEU A 88 6.26 2.31 -10.00
N THR A 89 6.93 3.04 -10.88
CA THR A 89 8.19 2.62 -11.52
C THR A 89 9.41 3.25 -10.87
N ASP A 90 9.22 4.31 -10.08
CA ASP A 90 10.24 5.01 -9.32
C ASP A 90 9.89 5.04 -7.83
N MET A 91 10.86 4.70 -6.98
CA MET A 91 10.68 4.76 -5.52
C MET A 91 10.63 6.20 -5.01
N MET A 92 11.22 7.15 -5.75
CA MET A 92 11.26 8.56 -5.35
C MET A 92 9.89 9.24 -5.41
N ALA A 93 8.90 8.59 -6.03
CA ALA A 93 7.51 9.05 -6.04
C ALA A 93 6.78 8.77 -4.71
N PHE A 94 7.35 7.96 -3.81
CA PHE A 94 6.81 7.81 -2.47
C PHE A 94 7.17 8.99 -1.56
N GLU A 95 6.27 9.32 -0.64
CA GLU A 95 6.47 10.39 0.34
C GLU A 95 7.12 9.83 1.61
N ASN A 96 6.48 8.86 2.30
CA ASN A 96 6.96 8.33 3.58
C ASN A 96 6.78 6.80 3.68
N ILE A 97 7.56 6.07 2.89
CA ILE A 97 7.57 4.59 2.86
C ILE A 97 8.88 4.02 3.40
N GLY A 98 8.79 2.92 4.13
CA GLY A 98 9.93 2.09 4.54
C GLY A 98 10.01 0.80 3.71
N PHE A 99 11.22 0.29 3.52
CA PHE A 99 11.50 -0.98 2.84
C PHE A 99 12.12 -1.97 3.82
N SER A 100 11.69 -3.23 3.77
CA SER A 100 12.38 -4.30 4.47
C SER A 100 13.74 -4.61 3.81
N LYS A 101 14.55 -5.40 4.52
CA LYS A 101 15.60 -6.19 3.86
C LYS A 101 14.95 -7.13 2.83
N THR A 102 15.71 -7.49 1.80
CA THR A 102 15.25 -8.47 0.82
C THR A 102 15.14 -9.83 1.48
N ILE A 103 14.01 -10.50 1.33
CA ILE A 103 13.86 -11.91 1.69
C ILE A 103 14.55 -12.73 0.60
N ILE A 104 15.62 -13.44 0.95
CA ILE A 104 16.57 -14.01 -0.03
C ILE A 104 15.89 -15.06 -0.91
N GLU A 105 15.01 -15.88 -0.33
CA GLU A 105 14.33 -17.00 -0.97
C GLU A 105 13.34 -16.55 -2.04
N THR A 106 12.78 -15.34 -1.90
CA THR A 106 11.72 -14.82 -2.78
C THR A 106 12.15 -13.59 -3.57
N GLY A 107 13.24 -12.91 -3.19
CA GLY A 107 13.64 -11.63 -3.75
C GLY A 107 12.74 -10.45 -3.36
N ILE A 108 11.81 -10.65 -2.42
CA ILE A 108 10.82 -9.63 -2.07
C ILE A 108 11.37 -8.66 -1.02
N LYS A 109 11.18 -7.37 -1.28
CA LYS A 109 11.21 -6.32 -0.25
C LYS A 109 9.77 -5.90 0.06
N TYR A 110 9.39 -5.98 1.34
CA TYR A 110 8.09 -5.53 1.81
C TYR A 110 8.10 -4.03 2.13
N LEU A 111 6.99 -3.38 1.86
CA LEU A 111 6.80 -1.94 2.11
C LEU A 111 6.04 -1.73 3.42
N CYS A 112 6.44 -0.75 4.22
CA CYS A 112 5.73 -0.34 5.43
C CYS A 112 5.59 1.18 5.52
N CYS A 113 4.71 1.66 6.39
CA CYS A 113 4.65 3.10 6.70
C CYS A 113 5.92 3.53 7.45
N ALA A 114 6.60 4.59 7.00
CA ALA A 114 7.84 5.06 7.62
C ALA A 114 7.69 5.61 9.05
N TYR A 115 6.46 5.87 9.52
CA TYR A 115 6.23 6.43 10.87
C TYR A 115 5.85 5.38 11.92
N CYS A 116 4.93 4.48 11.58
CA CYS A 116 4.40 3.49 12.54
C CYS A 116 4.76 2.06 12.17
N ASN A 117 5.53 1.86 11.10
CA ASN A 117 5.95 0.57 10.58
C ASN A 117 4.81 -0.42 10.26
N ALA A 118 3.57 0.06 10.14
CA ALA A 118 2.45 -0.76 9.69
C ALA A 118 2.73 -1.30 8.29
N GLY A 119 2.64 -2.63 8.13
CA GLY A 119 2.91 -3.29 6.86
C GLY A 119 2.52 -4.78 6.88
N PRO A 120 2.83 -5.55 5.83
CA PRO A 120 3.23 -5.04 4.53
C PRO A 120 2.10 -4.24 3.90
N LEU A 121 2.37 -3.00 3.48
CA LEU A 121 1.46 -2.18 2.67
C LEU A 121 1.51 -2.59 1.20
N GLY A 122 2.56 -3.29 0.82
CA GLY A 122 2.98 -3.47 -0.56
C GLY A 122 4.27 -4.26 -0.64
N TYR A 123 4.79 -4.43 -1.85
CA TYR A 123 6.07 -5.08 -2.09
C TYR A 123 6.80 -4.52 -3.31
N HIS A 124 8.09 -4.81 -3.38
CA HIS A 124 8.94 -4.70 -4.55
C HIS A 124 9.65 -6.04 -4.76
N ASP A 125 9.53 -6.60 -5.96
CA ASP A 125 10.22 -7.83 -6.34
C ASP A 125 11.51 -7.48 -7.07
N THR A 126 12.66 -7.77 -6.44
CA THR A 126 13.97 -7.46 -7.03
C THR A 126 14.36 -8.44 -8.15
N THR A 127 13.58 -9.50 -8.36
CA THR A 127 13.84 -10.53 -9.38
C THR A 127 12.96 -10.37 -10.62
N ALA A 128 11.98 -9.46 -10.59
CA ALA A 128 11.13 -9.16 -11.73
C ALA A 128 11.94 -8.49 -12.85
N ASN A 129 11.60 -8.82 -14.11
CA ASN A 129 12.23 -8.21 -15.28
C ASN A 129 11.99 -6.69 -15.35
N GLU A 130 10.78 -6.27 -14.98
CA GLU A 130 10.40 -4.87 -14.90
C GLU A 130 10.41 -4.40 -13.46
N LYS A 131 11.01 -3.22 -13.25
CA LYS A 131 11.09 -2.61 -11.94
C LYS A 131 9.76 -1.97 -11.58
N GLU A 132 9.05 -2.57 -10.63
CA GLU A 132 7.81 -2.04 -10.08
C GLU A 132 7.79 -2.03 -8.55
N TYR A 133 7.09 -1.06 -7.99
CA TYR A 133 6.75 -0.95 -6.58
C TYR A 133 5.23 -0.93 -6.47
N LEU A 134 4.67 -1.80 -5.64
CA LEU A 134 3.24 -2.04 -5.60
C LEU A 134 2.69 -1.78 -4.21
N ILE A 135 1.75 -0.85 -4.08
CA ILE A 135 0.98 -0.62 -2.84
C ILE A 135 -0.41 -1.26 -2.97
N ALA A 136 -0.70 -2.21 -2.11
CA ALA A 136 -1.97 -2.92 -2.07
C ALA A 136 -3.12 -1.95 -1.75
N ILE A 137 -4.15 -1.91 -2.59
CA ILE A 137 -5.23 -0.92 -2.47
C ILE A 137 -6.07 -1.13 -1.19
N ASN A 138 -6.12 -2.36 -0.67
CA ASN A 138 -6.85 -2.73 0.55
C ASN A 138 -6.02 -2.53 1.83
N ARG A 139 -4.73 -2.16 1.70
CA ARG A 139 -3.82 -1.92 2.83
C ARG A 139 -3.42 -0.45 2.97
N ALA A 140 -4.14 0.48 2.36
CA ALA A 140 -3.90 1.91 2.48
C ALA A 140 -5.21 2.71 2.57
N ARG A 141 -5.16 3.87 3.24
CA ARG A 141 -6.30 4.81 3.33
C ARG A 141 -6.27 5.84 2.21
N LYS A 142 -7.45 6.37 1.89
CA LYS A 142 -7.68 7.32 0.80
C LYS A 142 -8.24 8.60 1.40
N LEU A 143 -7.69 9.76 1.04
CA LEU A 143 -8.31 11.05 1.36
C LEU A 143 -8.38 11.90 0.09
N LYS A 144 -9.59 12.28 -0.32
CA LYS A 144 -9.77 13.26 -1.39
C LYS A 144 -9.32 14.64 -0.86
N GLN A 145 -8.44 15.30 -1.61
CA GLN A 145 -8.16 16.72 -1.38
C GLN A 145 -9.48 17.49 -1.55
N GLY A 146 -9.91 18.21 -0.50
CA GLY A 146 -11.20 18.91 -0.44
C GLY A 146 -12.14 18.50 0.70
N GLN A 147 -11.82 17.46 1.48
CA GLN A 147 -12.50 17.13 2.75
C GLN A 147 -11.66 17.48 3.99
N ILE A 148 -10.84 18.54 3.89
CA ILE A 148 -10.25 19.16 5.08
C ILE A 148 -11.38 20.00 5.70
N GLN A 149 -12.15 19.42 6.63
CA GLN A 149 -12.87 20.26 7.58
C GLN A 149 -11.80 20.94 8.42
N VAL A 150 -11.52 22.20 8.10
CA VAL A 150 -10.90 23.14 9.03
C VAL A 150 -11.79 23.10 10.27
N ARG A 151 -11.34 22.41 11.33
CA ARG A 151 -11.91 22.65 12.65
C ARG A 151 -11.42 24.02 13.05
N GLU A 152 -12.22 25.04 12.74
CA GLU A 152 -12.12 26.30 13.46
C GLU A 152 -12.35 25.96 14.94
N SER A 153 -11.28 26.11 15.71
CA SER A 153 -11.31 26.07 17.16
C SER A 153 -12.19 27.23 17.66
N LEU A 154 -13.24 26.88 18.40
CA LEU A 154 -13.90 27.78 19.34
C LEU A 154 -13.01 28.01 20.57
#